data_AF-A0A924E7U8-F1
#
_entry.id   AF-A0A924E7U8-F1
#
_cell.length_a   1.000
_cell.length_b   1.000
_cell.length_c   1.000
_cell.angle_alpha   90.00
_cell.angle_beta   90.00
_cell.angle_gamma   90.00
#
_symmetry.space_group_name_H-M   'P 1'
#
loop_
_entity.id
_entity.type
_entity.pdbx_description
1 polymer ?
#
loop_
_entity_poly.entity_id
_entity_poly.type
_entity_poly.pdbx_seq_one_letter_code
_entity_poly.pdbx_strand_id
1 'polypeptide(L)'
;MKVIVEIEGRNAIPVRAIPFLTNWATMSPGVVADALAGATHHFRGLASFRIEGSGQKKISTTWWENFPCRQLKALSDEIRAKETTHETGYQEWRSRSIPILPAGVFVWQDEYETCHNYFHGPDGTSYLIEGNWLPENEQLTRVALDFDPFIPQSHIQRRVMEGFHQPDAKTSPAFESLTELIEQYATGKFEAMPAHLRERVVQAFFPMPHWDQL
;
A
#
# COMPACT_ATOMS: atom_id res chain seq x y z
N MET A 1 -8.01 7.87 -4.32
CA MET A 1 -8.40 6.46 -4.03
C MET A 1 -8.47 6.32 -2.51
N LYS A 2 -9.65 5.98 -1.95
CA LYS A 2 -9.79 5.84 -0.49
C LYS A 2 -8.93 4.68 0.00
N VAL A 3 -8.01 4.94 0.93
CA VAL A 3 -7.08 3.94 1.49
C VAL A 3 -7.55 3.44 2.86
N ILE A 4 -8.86 3.37 3.06
CA ILE A 4 -9.49 2.79 4.24
C ILE A 4 -10.20 1.51 3.81
N VAL A 5 -10.00 0.46 4.57
CA VAL A 5 -10.67 -0.83 4.43
C VAL A 5 -11.55 -1.07 5.65
N GLU A 6 -12.75 -1.58 5.46
CA GLU A 6 -13.63 -1.95 6.56
C GLU A 6 -13.40 -3.43 6.91
N ILE A 7 -13.05 -3.71 8.16
CA ILE A 7 -12.80 -5.06 8.67
C ILE A 7 -13.66 -5.23 9.92
N GLU A 8 -14.57 -6.21 9.89
CA GLU A 8 -15.48 -6.50 11.03
C GLU A 8 -16.27 -5.26 11.50
N GLY A 9 -16.63 -4.35 10.59
CA GLY A 9 -17.37 -3.12 10.90
C GLY A 9 -16.51 -2.00 11.52
N ARG A 10 -15.18 -2.16 11.56
CA ARG A 10 -14.23 -1.13 12.02
C ARG A 10 -13.31 -0.73 10.87
N ASN A 11 -13.03 0.57 10.78
CA ASN A 11 -12.12 1.08 9.75
C ASN A 11 -10.67 0.75 10.08
N ALA A 12 -9.98 0.26 9.06
CA ALA A 12 -8.58 -0.12 9.09
C ALA A 12 -7.81 0.57 7.96
N ILE A 13 -6.53 0.80 8.21
CA ILE A 13 -5.58 1.40 7.27
C ILE A 13 -4.59 0.32 6.86
N PRO A 14 -4.49 -0.04 5.57
CA PRO A 14 -3.41 -0.90 5.08
C PRO A 14 -2.06 -0.29 5.44
N VAL A 15 -1.13 -1.07 5.99
CA VAL A 15 0.17 -0.53 6.44
C VAL A 15 0.95 0.11 5.29
N ARG A 16 0.81 -0.41 4.06
CA ARG A 16 1.40 0.16 2.85
C ARG A 16 0.82 1.53 2.46
N ALA A 17 -0.36 1.89 2.95
CA ALA A 17 -1.00 3.17 2.69
C ALA A 17 -0.47 4.30 3.60
N ILE A 18 0.02 3.96 4.80
CA ILE A 18 0.43 4.92 5.82
C ILE A 18 1.41 6.00 5.30
N PRO A 19 2.44 5.66 4.49
CA PRO A 19 3.32 6.68 3.93
C PRO A 19 2.63 7.71 3.05
N PHE A 20 1.54 7.33 2.39
CA PHE A 20 0.79 8.25 1.53
C PHE A 20 -0.12 9.17 2.33
N LEU A 21 -0.61 8.74 3.51
CA LEU A 21 -1.46 9.56 4.39
C LEU A 21 -0.79 10.86 4.83
N THR A 22 0.54 10.85 4.89
CA THR A 22 1.37 11.96 5.41
C THR A 22 2.26 12.55 4.33
N ASN A 23 2.01 12.20 3.06
CA ASN A 23 2.87 12.51 1.93
C ASN A 23 4.37 12.24 2.22
N TRP A 24 4.65 11.13 2.91
CA TRP A 24 5.99 10.65 3.28
C TRP A 24 6.77 11.55 4.25
N ALA A 25 6.18 12.66 4.71
CA ALA A 25 6.86 13.66 5.52
C ALA A 25 7.11 13.17 6.95
N THR A 26 6.09 12.59 7.59
CA THR A 26 6.19 12.12 8.97
C THR A 26 6.33 10.59 9.06
N MET A 27 5.69 9.85 8.15
CA MET A 27 5.61 8.39 8.23
C MET A 27 6.17 7.71 6.98
N SER A 28 7.48 7.75 6.78
CA SER A 28 8.13 6.94 5.73
C SER A 28 7.99 5.43 6.03
N PRO A 29 8.13 4.52 5.05
CA PRO A 29 8.11 3.07 5.29
C PRO A 29 9.04 2.59 6.42
N GLY A 30 10.21 3.22 6.57
CA GLY A 30 11.13 2.97 7.69
C GLY A 30 10.49 3.32 9.04
N VAL A 31 9.96 4.54 9.15
CA VAL A 31 9.29 5.02 10.37
C VAL A 31 8.07 4.17 10.71
N VAL A 32 7.30 3.74 9.71
CA VAL A 32 6.17 2.82 9.89
C VAL A 32 6.63 1.48 10.48
N ALA A 33 7.70 0.90 9.94
CA ALA A 33 8.24 -0.36 10.45
C ALA A 33 8.78 -0.21 11.88
N ASP A 34 9.50 0.88 12.18
CA ASP A 34 10.03 1.18 13.51
C ASP A 34 8.92 1.43 14.54
N ALA A 35 7.86 2.13 14.14
CA ALA A 35 6.67 2.36 14.96
C ALA A 35 5.99 1.04 15.35
N LEU A 36 5.81 0.14 14.38
CA LEU A 36 5.20 -1.18 14.61
C LEU A 36 6.13 -2.19 15.29
N ALA A 37 7.45 -1.96 15.25
CA ALA A 37 8.43 -2.64 16.09
C ALA A 37 8.46 -2.09 17.53
N GLY A 38 7.80 -0.96 17.81
CA GLY A 38 7.82 -0.30 19.11
C GLY A 38 9.10 0.49 19.40
N ALA A 39 9.94 0.74 18.38
CA ALA A 39 11.14 1.56 18.48
C ALA A 39 10.81 3.06 18.53
N THR A 40 9.66 3.47 18.00
CA THR A 40 9.21 4.87 18.03
C THR A 40 8.34 5.13 19.26
N HIS A 41 8.82 5.95 20.19
CA HIS A 41 8.13 6.25 21.46
C HIS A 41 6.70 6.80 21.27
N HIS A 42 6.49 7.60 20.24
CA HIS A 42 5.22 8.29 19.97
C HIS A 42 4.13 7.38 19.36
N PHE A 43 4.51 6.21 18.85
CA PHE A 43 3.59 5.19 18.36
C PHE A 43 3.58 3.95 19.26
N ARG A 44 4.11 4.07 20.49
CA ARG A 44 4.15 2.96 21.43
C ARG A 44 2.73 2.51 21.76
N GLY A 45 2.41 1.27 21.43
CA GLY A 45 1.09 0.67 21.64
C GLY A 45 0.30 0.45 20.36
N LEU A 46 0.69 1.08 19.25
CA LEU A 46 0.10 0.81 17.94
C LEU A 46 0.31 -0.66 17.57
N ALA A 47 -0.80 -1.34 17.28
CA ALA A 47 -0.79 -2.75 16.92
C ALA A 47 -1.11 -2.91 15.43
N SER A 48 -0.35 -3.79 14.77
CA SER A 48 -0.66 -4.25 13.42
C SER A 48 -1.32 -5.63 13.44
N PHE A 49 -2.25 -5.84 12.53
CA PHE A 49 -3.01 -7.07 12.39
C PHE A 49 -2.94 -7.57 10.96
N ARG A 50 -3.05 -8.89 10.79
CA ARG A 50 -3.27 -9.53 9.48
C ARG A 50 -4.60 -10.25 9.49
N ILE A 51 -5.26 -10.30 8.34
CA ILE A 51 -6.45 -11.14 8.15
C ILE A 51 -5.99 -12.61 8.04
N GLU A 52 -6.60 -13.50 8.82
CA GLU A 52 -6.32 -14.94 8.81
C GLU A 52 -7.63 -15.71 8.93
N GLY A 53 -8.14 -16.21 7.80
CA GLY A 53 -9.45 -16.88 7.73
C GLY A 53 -10.59 -15.92 8.03
N SER A 54 -11.42 -16.25 9.03
CA SER A 54 -12.56 -15.44 9.47
C SER A 54 -12.24 -14.46 10.60
N GLY A 55 -10.97 -14.24 10.92
CA GLY A 55 -10.58 -13.32 11.98
C GLY A 55 -9.26 -12.62 11.70
N GLN A 56 -8.76 -11.92 12.71
CA GLN A 56 -7.51 -11.16 12.63
C GLN A 56 -6.50 -11.63 13.66
N LYS A 57 -5.23 -11.67 13.24
CA LYS A 57 -4.12 -12.02 14.11
C LYS A 57 -3.19 -10.83 14.27
N LYS A 58 -2.92 -10.46 15.52
CA LYS A 58 -1.92 -9.46 15.84
C LYS A 58 -0.53 -9.95 15.43
N ILE A 59 0.22 -9.09 14.75
CA ILE A 59 1.62 -9.34 14.41
C ILE A 59 2.48 -8.85 15.58
N SER A 60 3.50 -9.63 15.95
CA SER A 60 4.40 -9.27 17.04
C SER A 60 5.35 -8.14 16.64
N THR A 61 5.70 -7.29 17.61
CA THR A 61 6.73 -6.25 17.44
C THR A 61 8.08 -6.83 17.02
N THR A 62 8.43 -8.00 17.57
CA THR A 62 9.65 -8.73 17.22
C THR A 62 9.69 -9.20 15.76
N TRP A 63 8.54 -9.43 15.12
CA TRP A 63 8.49 -9.76 13.70
C TRP A 63 8.83 -8.51 12.87
N TRP A 64 8.28 -7.34 13.22
CA TRP A 64 8.62 -6.07 12.57
C TRP A 64 10.11 -5.74 12.65
N GLU A 65 10.68 -5.88 13.85
CA GLU A 65 12.10 -5.64 14.11
C GLU A 65 13.00 -6.55 13.27
N ASN A 66 12.66 -7.84 13.15
CA ASN A 66 13.52 -8.82 12.48
C ASN A 66 13.37 -8.82 10.96
N PHE A 67 12.20 -8.47 10.42
CA PHE A 67 11.91 -8.62 8.99
C PHE A 67 11.85 -7.25 8.27
N PRO A 68 10.76 -6.46 8.31
CA PRO A 68 10.71 -5.15 7.63
C PRO A 68 11.83 -4.18 8.01
N CYS A 69 12.14 -4.02 9.30
CA CYS A 69 13.14 -3.03 9.73
C CYS A 69 14.53 -3.35 9.14
N ARG A 70 14.94 -4.63 9.21
CA ARG A 70 16.23 -5.07 8.65
C ARG A 70 16.26 -4.97 7.12
N GLN A 71 15.18 -5.32 6.43
CA GLN A 71 15.10 -5.21 4.97
C GLN A 71 15.17 -3.75 4.49
N LEU A 72 14.47 -2.84 5.17
CA LEU A 72 14.50 -1.40 4.85
C LEU A 72 15.86 -0.78 5.13
N LYS A 73 16.53 -1.21 6.21
CA LYS A 73 17.92 -0.82 6.49
C LYS A 73 18.86 -1.32 5.39
N ALA A 74 18.76 -2.60 5.01
CA ALA A 74 19.58 -3.19 3.95
C ALA A 74 19.38 -2.49 2.60
N LEU A 75 18.13 -2.17 2.22
CA LEU A 75 17.82 -1.38 1.03
C LEU A 75 18.49 0.00 1.06
N SER A 76 18.44 0.68 2.21
CA SER A 76 19.03 2.02 2.37
C SER A 76 20.55 1.98 2.30
N ASP A 77 21.18 0.92 2.80
CA ASP A 77 22.63 0.72 2.72
C ASP A 77 23.04 0.35 1.27
N GLU A 78 22.25 -0.48 0.57
CA GLU A 78 22.47 -0.83 -0.84
C GLU A 78 22.47 0.41 -1.75
N ILE A 79 21.45 1.26 -1.62
CA ILE A 79 21.32 2.49 -2.43
C ILE A 79 22.48 3.45 -2.13
N ARG A 80 22.86 3.61 -0.86
CA ARG A 80 23.97 4.47 -0.45
C ARG A 80 25.31 3.97 -0.99
N ALA A 81 25.52 2.65 -1.02
CA ALA A 81 26.73 2.05 -1.56
C ALA A 81 26.91 2.25 -3.08
N LYS A 82 25.83 2.56 -3.82
CA LYS A 82 25.90 2.87 -5.26
C LYS A 82 26.40 4.30 -5.54
N GLU A 83 26.62 5.12 -4.50
CA GLU A 83 27.04 6.53 -4.63
C GLU A 83 26.18 7.33 -5.62
N THR A 84 24.88 7.01 -5.70
CA THR A 84 23.94 7.76 -6.52
C THR A 84 23.66 9.14 -5.92
N THR A 85 23.19 10.07 -6.75
CA THR A 85 22.76 11.37 -6.23
C THR A 85 21.63 11.19 -5.22
N HIS A 86 21.52 12.11 -4.26
CA HIS A 86 20.50 12.06 -3.22
C HIS A 86 19.09 11.85 -3.80
N GLU A 87 18.71 12.62 -4.83
CA GLU A 87 17.37 12.53 -5.42
C GLU A 87 17.14 11.21 -6.15
N THR A 88 18.12 10.74 -6.93
CA THR A 88 18.01 9.44 -7.61
C THR A 88 17.87 8.30 -6.60
N GLY A 89 18.71 8.29 -5.56
CA GLY A 89 18.63 7.30 -4.50
C GLY A 89 17.32 7.37 -3.72
N TYR A 90 16.80 8.58 -3.48
CA TYR A 90 15.52 8.77 -2.81
C TYR A 90 14.33 8.25 -3.63
N GLN A 91 14.29 8.51 -4.93
CA GLN A 91 13.25 7.98 -5.82
C GLN A 91 13.32 6.45 -5.94
N GLU A 92 14.53 5.88 -6.07
CA GLU A 92 14.74 4.43 -6.04
C GLU A 92 14.22 3.85 -4.72
N TRP A 93 14.57 4.46 -3.59
CA TRP A 93 14.14 4.04 -2.28
C TRP A 93 12.62 4.04 -2.15
N ARG A 94 11.93 5.13 -2.52
CA ARG A 94 10.46 5.23 -2.46
C ARG A 94 9.76 4.13 -3.25
N SER A 95 10.29 3.80 -4.42
CA SER A 95 9.72 2.75 -5.28
C SER A 95 9.90 1.34 -4.68
N ARG A 96 11.05 1.07 -4.07
CA ARG A 96 11.44 -0.26 -3.56
C ARG A 96 11.01 -0.50 -2.11
N SER A 97 10.78 0.54 -1.33
CA SER A 97 10.45 0.42 0.10
C SER A 97 9.00 0.01 0.37
N ILE A 98 8.03 0.43 -0.47
CA ILE A 98 6.62 0.06 -0.32
C ILE A 98 6.38 -1.46 -0.29
N PRO A 99 6.91 -2.26 -1.26
CA PRO A 99 6.66 -3.70 -1.26
C PRO A 99 7.33 -4.45 -0.10
N ILE A 100 8.31 -3.86 0.60
CA ILE A 100 8.94 -4.45 1.79
C ILE A 100 7.95 -4.49 2.97
N LEU A 101 7.05 -3.51 3.05
CA LEU A 101 5.94 -3.58 3.99
C LEU A 101 5.02 -4.76 3.61
N PRO A 102 4.55 -5.56 4.57
CA PRO A 102 3.75 -6.74 4.26
C PRO A 102 2.38 -6.39 3.65
N ALA A 103 1.93 -7.20 2.69
CA ALA A 103 0.59 -7.15 2.12
C ALA A 103 -0.44 -7.71 3.11
N GLY A 104 -1.69 -7.25 3.05
CA GLY A 104 -2.78 -7.75 3.90
C GLY A 104 -2.63 -7.45 5.40
N VAL A 105 -1.71 -6.54 5.74
CA VAL A 105 -1.46 -6.10 7.12
C VAL A 105 -1.95 -4.68 7.31
N PHE A 106 -2.69 -4.45 8.39
CA PHE A 106 -3.35 -3.19 8.69
C PHE A 106 -3.12 -2.75 10.12
N VAL A 107 -3.43 -1.48 10.37
CA VAL A 107 -3.63 -0.91 11.70
C VAL A 107 -5.05 -0.37 11.79
N TRP A 108 -5.61 -0.28 12.99
CA TRP A 108 -6.92 0.34 13.16
C TRP A 108 -6.84 1.86 12.97
N GLN A 109 -7.81 2.44 12.26
CA GLN A 109 -7.80 3.86 11.93
C GLN A 109 -7.79 4.73 13.19
N ASP A 110 -8.66 4.44 14.14
CA ASP A 110 -8.81 5.16 15.40
C ASP A 110 -7.57 5.06 16.31
N GLU A 111 -6.93 3.89 16.36
CA GLU A 111 -5.66 3.70 17.09
C GLU A 111 -4.53 4.51 16.45
N TYR A 112 -4.45 4.48 15.11
CA TYR A 112 -3.45 5.22 14.37
C TYR A 112 -3.62 6.74 14.52
N GLU A 113 -4.84 7.25 14.35
CA GLU A 113 -5.19 8.66 14.54
C GLU A 113 -4.85 9.13 15.96
N THR A 114 -5.14 8.32 16.98
CA THR A 114 -4.83 8.64 18.37
C THR A 114 -3.32 8.81 18.57
N CYS A 115 -2.51 7.87 18.08
CA CYS A 115 -1.05 7.95 18.15
C CYS A 115 -0.49 9.14 17.35
N HIS A 116 -1.00 9.35 16.12
CA HIS A 116 -0.56 10.42 15.24
C HIS A 116 -0.87 11.79 15.85
N ASN A 117 -2.09 12.01 16.32
CA ASN A 117 -2.51 13.29 16.91
C ASN A 117 -1.80 13.60 18.22
N TYR A 118 -1.43 12.59 19.01
CA TYR A 118 -0.66 12.79 20.24
C TYR A 118 0.70 13.46 19.99
N PHE A 119 1.34 13.18 18.86
CA PHE A 119 2.67 13.71 18.56
C PHE A 119 2.67 14.81 17.50
N HIS A 120 1.85 14.68 16.47
CA HIS A 120 1.80 15.60 15.34
C HIS A 120 0.63 16.58 15.40
N GLY A 121 -0.42 16.31 16.19
CA GLY A 121 -1.60 17.15 16.26
C GLY A 121 -1.34 18.57 16.79
N PRO A 122 -2.38 19.41 16.88
CA PRO A 122 -2.25 20.82 17.32
C PRO A 122 -1.60 20.97 18.70
N ASP A 123 -1.80 19.98 19.57
CA ASP A 123 -1.21 19.94 20.91
C ASP A 123 0.01 18.99 21.00
N GLY A 124 0.49 18.50 19.86
CA GLY A 124 1.52 17.49 19.74
C GLY A 124 2.95 18.03 19.88
N THR A 125 3.87 17.19 20.35
CA THR A 125 5.26 17.62 20.61
C THR A 125 6.00 18.08 19.36
N SER A 126 5.75 17.51 18.17
CA SER A 126 6.40 17.98 16.94
C SER A 126 5.86 19.34 16.48
N TYR A 127 4.57 19.62 16.76
CA TYR A 127 3.95 20.92 16.49
C TYR A 127 4.61 22.04 17.30
N LEU A 128 5.07 21.73 18.52
CA LEU A 128 5.70 22.67 19.44
C LEU A 128 7.23 22.82 19.26
N ILE A 129 7.93 21.85 18.63
CA ILE A 129 9.40 21.80 18.55
C ILE A 129 9.96 22.34 17.23
N GLU A 130 9.23 22.28 16.12
CA GLU A 130 9.71 22.82 14.83
C GLU A 130 9.72 24.36 14.87
N GLY A 131 10.84 24.94 15.32
CA GLY A 131 11.12 26.38 15.40
C GLY A 131 11.19 27.13 14.06
N ASN A 132 10.61 26.59 12.98
CA ASN A 132 10.29 27.35 11.78
C ASN A 132 8.79 27.61 11.80
N TRP A 133 8.42 28.85 12.11
CA TRP A 133 7.07 29.39 12.03
C TRP A 133 6.55 29.33 10.59
N LEU A 134 6.22 28.13 10.11
CA LEU A 134 5.30 28.02 8.99
C LEU A 134 3.97 28.62 9.45
N PRO A 135 3.27 29.36 8.59
CA PRO A 135 1.95 29.86 8.95
C PRO A 135 1.05 28.67 9.31
N GLU A 136 0.24 28.86 10.34
CA GLU A 136 -0.55 27.81 11.02
C GLU A 136 -1.31 26.90 10.05
N ASN A 137 -1.84 27.48 8.96
CA ASN A 137 -2.53 26.77 7.89
C ASN A 137 -1.64 25.74 7.14
N GLU A 138 -0.38 26.08 6.89
CA GLU A 138 0.56 25.22 6.17
C GLU A 138 1.05 24.08 7.08
N GLN A 139 1.22 24.36 8.37
CA GLN A 139 1.55 23.34 9.36
C GLN A 139 0.39 22.36 9.59
N LEU A 140 -0.85 22.86 9.69
CA LEU A 140 -2.06 22.03 9.75
C LEU A 140 -2.20 21.11 8.53
N THR A 141 -1.85 21.60 7.34
CA THR A 141 -1.90 20.81 6.10
C THR A 141 -0.88 19.66 6.09
N ARG A 142 0.31 19.86 6.68
CA ARG A 142 1.35 18.82 6.74
C ARG A 142 1.06 17.71 7.74
N VAL A 143 0.29 18.02 8.77
CA VAL A 143 -0.10 17.08 9.83
C VAL A 143 -1.39 16.33 9.49
N ALA A 144 -2.26 16.93 8.67
CA ALA A 144 -3.53 16.33 8.28
C ALA A 144 -3.30 14.98 7.57
N LEU A 145 -4.01 13.96 8.06
CA LEU A 145 -4.02 12.64 7.42
C LEU A 145 -4.95 12.68 6.21
N ASP A 146 -4.39 12.42 5.03
CA ASP A 146 -5.16 12.28 3.79
C ASP A 146 -5.53 10.82 3.56
N PHE A 147 -6.78 10.46 3.85
CA PHE A 147 -7.32 9.12 3.63
C PHE A 147 -7.76 8.84 2.18
N ASP A 148 -7.67 9.83 1.29
CA ASP A 148 -7.92 9.68 -0.15
C ASP A 148 -6.72 10.17 -0.98
N PRO A 149 -5.49 9.68 -0.70
CA PRO A 149 -4.29 10.26 -1.27
C PRO A 149 -4.25 10.05 -2.78
N PHE A 150 -3.74 11.06 -3.48
CA PHE A 150 -3.45 10.97 -4.91
C PHE A 150 -2.18 10.14 -5.15
N ILE A 151 -2.36 8.87 -5.51
CA ILE A 151 -1.27 7.96 -5.91
C ILE A 151 -1.25 7.87 -7.44
N PRO A 152 -0.33 8.52 -8.15
CA PRO A 152 -0.40 8.63 -9.62
C PRO A 152 -0.21 7.28 -10.34
N GLN A 153 0.51 6.35 -9.73
CA GLN A 153 0.90 5.09 -10.36
C GLN A 153 -0.06 3.95 -10.00
N SER A 154 -0.81 3.44 -10.98
CA SER A 154 -1.82 2.39 -10.79
C SER A 154 -1.27 1.07 -10.23
N HIS A 155 -0.01 0.75 -10.51
CA HIS A 155 0.64 -0.42 -9.93
C HIS A 155 0.95 -0.24 -8.43
N ILE A 156 1.26 0.98 -7.97
CA ILE A 156 1.44 1.29 -6.55
C ILE A 156 0.09 1.20 -5.82
N GLN A 157 -0.98 1.74 -6.41
CA GLN A 157 -2.34 1.60 -5.87
C GLN A 157 -2.69 0.13 -5.58
N ARG A 158 -2.44 -0.76 -6.56
CA ARG A 158 -2.64 -2.21 -6.40
C ARG A 158 -1.75 -2.81 -5.30
N ARG A 159 -0.49 -2.39 -5.20
CA ARG A 159 0.43 -2.85 -4.14
C ARG A 159 -0.04 -2.43 -2.76
N VAL A 160 -0.56 -1.21 -2.61
CA VAL A 160 -1.06 -0.70 -1.33
C VAL A 160 -2.25 -1.52 -0.82
N MET A 161 -3.17 -1.88 -1.72
CA MET A 161 -4.39 -2.62 -1.40
C MET A 161 -4.22 -4.15 -1.47
N GLU A 162 -3.02 -4.64 -1.79
CA GLU A 162 -2.70 -6.07 -1.88
C GLU A 162 -3.02 -6.78 -0.55
N GLY A 163 -3.80 -7.86 -0.61
CA GLY A 163 -4.23 -8.62 0.58
C GLY A 163 -5.50 -8.10 1.29
N PHE A 164 -6.10 -7.00 0.81
CA PHE A 164 -7.37 -6.45 1.34
C PHE A 164 -8.54 -6.53 0.38
N HIS A 165 -8.30 -7.04 -0.83
CA HIS A 165 -9.39 -7.29 -1.76
C HIS A 165 -10.20 -8.45 -1.20
N GLN A 166 -11.37 -8.14 -0.64
CA GLN A 166 -12.43 -9.14 -0.50
C GLN A 166 -12.71 -9.72 -1.88
N PRO A 167 -12.95 -11.04 -2.01
CA PRO A 167 -13.60 -11.53 -3.21
C PRO A 167 -14.94 -10.80 -3.28
N ASP A 168 -15.08 -9.86 -4.22
CA ASP A 168 -16.34 -9.17 -4.43
C ASP A 168 -17.44 -10.23 -4.50
N ALA A 169 -18.39 -10.15 -3.56
CA ALA A 169 -19.64 -10.88 -3.58
C ALA A 169 -20.49 -10.33 -4.74
N LYS A 170 -20.04 -10.61 -5.97
CA LYS A 170 -20.66 -10.46 -7.29
C LYS A 170 -19.68 -10.66 -8.45
N THR A 171 -18.49 -11.24 -8.24
CA THR A 171 -17.73 -11.78 -9.37
C THR A 171 -18.13 -13.23 -9.57
N SER A 172 -18.94 -13.45 -10.61
CA SER A 172 -19.15 -14.73 -11.26
C SER A 172 -17.86 -15.56 -11.28
N PRO A 173 -17.89 -16.90 -11.11
CA PRO A 173 -16.69 -17.73 -11.17
C PRO A 173 -16.19 -17.75 -12.61
N ALA A 174 -15.36 -16.78 -12.98
CA ALA A 174 -15.00 -16.57 -14.39
C ALA A 174 -13.60 -16.01 -14.60
N PHE A 175 -12.65 -16.32 -13.73
CA PHE A 175 -11.22 -16.24 -14.07
C PHE A 175 -10.44 -17.37 -13.39
N GLU A 176 -10.87 -18.62 -13.61
CA GLU A 176 -9.84 -19.61 -13.96
C GLU A 176 -9.17 -19.08 -15.22
N SER A 177 -7.85 -18.88 -15.11
CA SER A 177 -6.99 -18.20 -16.07
C SER A 177 -7.38 -18.55 -17.51
N LEU A 178 -7.93 -17.58 -18.24
CA LEU A 178 -8.27 -17.75 -19.66
C LEU A 178 -7.05 -18.24 -20.45
N THR A 179 -5.85 -17.85 -19.98
CA THR A 179 -4.53 -18.33 -20.39
C THR A 179 -4.36 -19.84 -20.25
N GLU A 180 -4.70 -20.45 -19.11
CA GLU A 180 -4.62 -21.91 -18.90
C GLU A 180 -5.61 -22.65 -19.81
N LEU A 181 -6.79 -22.05 -20.02
CA LEU A 181 -7.90 -22.67 -20.74
C LEU A 181 -7.68 -22.68 -22.27
N ILE A 182 -6.93 -21.70 -22.79
CA ILE A 182 -6.57 -21.60 -24.21
C ILE A 182 -5.15 -22.11 -24.53
N GLU A 183 -4.33 -22.44 -23.53
CA GLU A 183 -2.93 -22.87 -23.72
C GLU A 183 -2.83 -24.09 -24.65
N GLN A 184 -3.76 -25.04 -24.50
CA GLN A 184 -3.89 -26.22 -25.36
C GLN A 184 -4.23 -25.89 -26.82
N TYR A 185 -4.69 -24.67 -27.10
CA TYR A 185 -5.03 -24.18 -28.44
C TYR A 185 -4.02 -23.13 -28.96
N ALA A 186 -2.99 -22.77 -28.18
CA ALA A 186 -2.04 -21.71 -28.51
C ALA A 186 -1.20 -21.99 -29.77
N THR A 187 -1.07 -23.26 -30.16
CA THR A 187 -0.35 -23.70 -31.36
C THR A 187 -1.28 -24.05 -32.53
N GLY A 188 -2.60 -23.96 -32.35
CA GLY A 188 -3.62 -24.29 -33.35
C GLY A 188 -4.23 -23.08 -34.04
N LYS A 189 -5.00 -23.31 -35.11
CA LYS A 189 -5.82 -22.26 -35.74
C LYS A 189 -6.95 -21.85 -34.81
N PHE A 190 -7.23 -20.56 -34.71
CA PHE A 190 -8.29 -20.02 -33.84
C PHE A 190 -9.65 -20.69 -34.08
N GLU A 191 -9.95 -21.05 -35.32
CA GLU A 191 -11.19 -21.73 -35.73
C GLU A 191 -11.35 -23.15 -35.16
N ALA A 192 -10.27 -23.78 -34.70
CA ALA A 192 -10.31 -25.08 -34.05
C ALA A 192 -10.77 -25.01 -32.58
N MET A 193 -10.90 -23.80 -32.03
CA MET A 193 -11.36 -23.57 -30.67
C MET A 193 -12.90 -23.65 -30.57
N PRO A 194 -13.46 -24.27 -29.51
CA PRO A 194 -14.89 -24.27 -29.24
C PRO A 194 -15.50 -22.87 -29.31
N ALA A 195 -16.69 -22.73 -29.92
CA ALA A 195 -17.32 -21.43 -30.20
C ALA A 195 -17.48 -20.54 -28.94
N HIS A 196 -17.86 -21.14 -27.81
CA HIS A 196 -18.01 -20.43 -26.53
C HIS A 196 -16.68 -19.88 -25.97
N LEU A 197 -15.54 -20.48 -26.32
CA LEU A 197 -14.22 -19.97 -25.93
C LEU A 197 -13.73 -18.89 -26.89
N ARG A 198 -14.02 -19.03 -28.19
CA ARG A 198 -13.74 -17.97 -29.17
C ARG A 198 -14.45 -16.67 -28.83
N GLU A 199 -15.73 -16.73 -28.46
CA GLU A 199 -16.50 -15.55 -28.04
C GLU A 199 -15.88 -14.88 -26.81
N ARG A 200 -15.42 -15.66 -25.82
CA ARG A 200 -14.75 -15.14 -24.62
C ARG A 200 -13.40 -14.50 -24.94
N VAL A 201 -12.61 -15.07 -25.86
CA VAL A 201 -11.35 -14.47 -26.32
C VAL A 201 -11.61 -13.15 -27.06
N VAL A 202 -12.58 -13.13 -27.97
CA VAL A 202 -12.95 -11.90 -28.69
C VAL A 202 -13.39 -10.80 -27.72
N GLN A 203 -14.26 -11.12 -26.75
CA GLN A 203 -14.69 -10.15 -25.73
C GLN A 203 -13.55 -9.65 -24.83
N ALA A 204 -12.57 -10.51 -24.52
CA ALA A 204 -11.43 -10.12 -23.70
C ALA A 204 -10.43 -9.19 -24.42
N PHE A 205 -10.34 -9.26 -25.75
CA PHE A 205 -9.38 -8.48 -26.55
C PHE A 205 -10.00 -7.32 -27.37
N PHE A 206 -11.34 -7.20 -27.45
CA PHE A 206 -12.04 -6.07 -28.09
C PHE A 206 -12.58 -5.04 -27.08
N PRO A 207 -11.67 -4.25 -26.46
CA PRO A 207 -11.94 -2.83 -26.30
C PRO A 207 -10.76 -1.99 -26.82
N MET A 208 -10.23 -2.29 -28.02
CA MET A 208 -9.39 -1.33 -28.75
C MET A 208 -10.25 -0.52 -29.72
N PRO A 209 -10.04 0.81 -29.82
CA PRO A 209 -10.80 1.68 -30.71
C PRO A 209 -10.62 1.23 -32.18
N HIS A 210 -11.69 1.36 -32.95
CA HIS A 210 -11.69 1.06 -34.39
C HIS A 210 -10.60 1.90 -35.10
N TRP A 211 -9.77 1.23 -35.90
CA TRP A 211 -8.71 1.83 -36.72
C TRP A 211 -9.22 2.79 -37.81
N ASP A 212 -10.54 2.97 -37.96
CA ASP A 212 -11.16 3.95 -38.86
C ASP A 212 -11.32 5.35 -38.21
N GLN A 213 -10.72 5.57 -37.03
CA GLN A 213 -10.68 6.87 -36.34
C GLN A 213 -9.25 7.36 -36.02
N LEU A 214 -8.24 6.85 -36.73
CA LEU A 214 -6.87 7.40 -36.81
C LEU A 214 -6.51 7.66 -38.27
#